data_AF-A0A916SJI5-F1
#
_entry.id   AF-A0A916SJI5-F1
#
_cell.length_a   1.000
_cell.length_b   1.000
_cell.length_c   1.000
_cell.angle_alpha   90.00
_cell.angle_beta   90.00
_cell.angle_gamma   90.00
#
_symmetry.space_group_name_H-M   'P 1'
#
loop_
_entity.id
_entity.type
_entity.pdbx_description
1 polymer ?
#
loop_
_entity_poly.entity_id
_entity_poly.type
_entity_poly.pdbx_seq_one_letter_code
_entity_poly.pdbx_strand_id
1 'polypeptide(L)'
;MMQLTAAPQPVHAVRIEEQLRTRLSPTHLEVIDESALHAGHAGANAQGFGSHFRVRIASPAFAGKSRVARHRLVYDALQNFIDEGLHALAIEIIESP
;
A
#
# COMPACT_ATOMS: atom_id res chain seq x y z
N MET A 1 -3.60 -34.10 6.56
CA MET A 1 -2.74 -33.25 5.72
C MET A 1 -2.62 -31.89 6.40
N MET A 2 -1.51 -31.61 7.09
CA MET A 2 -1.22 -30.27 7.61
C MET A 2 -0.82 -29.41 6.40
N GLN A 3 -1.65 -28.45 6.02
CA GLN A 3 -1.25 -27.43 5.06
C GLN A 3 -0.25 -26.51 5.78
N LEU A 4 1.00 -26.51 5.31
CA LEU A 4 1.96 -25.48 5.65
C LEU A 4 1.41 -24.16 5.10
N THR A 5 0.82 -23.33 5.97
CA THR A 5 0.50 -21.96 5.63
C THR A 5 1.83 -21.26 5.36
N ALA A 6 2.15 -21.00 4.09
CA ALA A 6 3.30 -20.19 3.72
C ALA A 6 3.20 -18.86 4.48
N ALA A 7 4.28 -18.47 5.16
CA ALA A 7 4.34 -17.16 5.80
C ALA A 7 4.09 -16.06 4.74
N PRO A 8 3.36 -14.99 5.09
CA PRO A 8 3.16 -13.87 4.18
C PRO A 8 4.52 -13.38 3.67
N GLN A 9 4.60 -13.19 2.35
CA GLN A 9 5.84 -12.76 1.72
C GLN A 9 5.95 -11.23 1.84
N PRO A 10 7.14 -10.70 2.16
CA PRO A 10 7.29 -9.26 2.31
C PRO A 10 7.05 -8.57 0.96
N VAL A 11 6.13 -7.61 0.96
CA VAL A 11 5.80 -6.82 -0.23
C VAL A 11 6.91 -5.83 -0.50
N HIS A 12 7.21 -5.55 -1.77
CA HIS A 12 8.20 -4.54 -2.16
C HIS A 12 7.50 -3.28 -2.68
N ALA A 13 8.02 -2.10 -2.31
CA ALA A 13 7.49 -0.80 -2.73
C ALA A 13 7.30 -0.71 -4.25
N VAL A 14 8.26 -1.23 -5.04
CA VAL A 14 8.19 -1.23 -6.51
C VAL A 14 6.93 -1.90 -7.06
N ARG A 15 6.46 -3.01 -6.44
CA ARG A 15 5.26 -3.71 -6.89
C ARG A 15 3.99 -2.90 -6.57
N ILE A 16 3.97 -2.20 -5.44
CA ILE A 16 2.89 -1.27 -5.08
C ILE A 16 2.89 -0.10 -6.08
N GLU A 17 4.06 0.46 -6.41
CA GLU A 17 4.18 1.54 -7.38
C GLU A 17 3.64 1.15 -8.75
N GLU A 18 4.07 0.01 -9.29
CA GLU A 18 3.64 -0.51 -10.59
C GLU A 18 2.11 -0.70 -10.64
N GLN A 19 1.54 -1.29 -9.58
CA GLN A 19 0.09 -1.51 -9.49
C GLN A 19 -0.68 -0.19 -9.46
N LEU A 20 -0.24 0.78 -8.65
CA LEU A 20 -0.90 2.09 -8.56
C LEU A 20 -0.75 2.88 -9.86
N ARG A 21 0.42 2.82 -10.51
CA ARG A 21 0.64 3.42 -11.84
C ARG A 21 -0.31 2.87 -12.88
N THR A 22 -0.48 1.55 -12.88
CA THR A 22 -1.37 0.86 -13.83
C THR A 22 -2.84 1.15 -13.57
N ARG A 23 -3.28 1.10 -12.31
CA ARG A 23 -4.72 1.19 -11.97
C ARG A 23 -5.26 2.61 -11.85
N LEU A 24 -4.43 3.56 -11.42
CA LEU A 24 -4.88 4.91 -11.08
C LEU A 24 -4.21 6.00 -11.92
N SER A 25 -3.26 5.67 -12.80
CA SER A 25 -2.55 6.63 -13.67
C SER A 25 -2.19 7.94 -12.94
N PRO A 26 -1.46 7.87 -11.82
CA PRO A 26 -1.18 9.01 -10.99
C PRO A 26 -0.24 10.00 -11.69
N THR A 27 -0.48 11.28 -11.47
CA THR A 27 0.41 12.38 -11.86
C THR A 27 1.58 12.54 -10.90
N HIS A 28 1.41 12.11 -9.65
CA HIS A 28 2.47 11.99 -8.66
C HIS A 28 2.28 10.73 -7.83
N LEU A 29 3.36 9.99 -7.58
CA LEU A 29 3.36 8.80 -6.77
C LEU A 29 4.68 8.64 -6.02
N GLU A 30 4.59 8.50 -4.70
CA GLU A 30 5.68 8.12 -3.80
C GLU A 30 5.19 6.98 -2.90
N VAL A 31 5.97 5.90 -2.79
CA VAL A 31 5.69 4.75 -1.94
C VAL A 31 6.86 4.52 -1.01
N ILE A 32 6.62 4.62 0.30
CA ILE A 32 7.65 4.56 1.33
C ILE A 32 7.36 3.33 2.20
N ASP A 33 8.36 2.45 2.36
CA ASP A 33 8.32 1.35 3.31
C ASP A 33 8.64 1.87 4.71
N GLU A 34 7.64 1.88 5.60
CA GLU A 34 7.76 2.33 6.99
C GLU A 34 7.85 1.14 7.96
N SER A 35 7.94 -0.10 7.47
CA SER A 35 7.90 -1.32 8.29
C SER A 35 8.97 -1.35 9.38
N ALA A 36 10.16 -0.83 9.10
CA ALA A 36 11.26 -0.81 10.07
C ALA A 36 10.92 0.02 11.32
N LEU A 37 10.07 1.05 11.18
CA LEU A 37 9.60 1.88 12.29
C LEU A 37 8.64 1.14 13.23
N HIS A 38 8.11 0.01 12.77
CA HIS A 38 7.14 -0.81 13.49
C HIS A 38 7.70 -2.18 13.88
N ALA A 39 8.99 -2.46 13.64
CA ALA A 39 9.61 -3.72 14.00
C ALA A 39 9.37 -4.06 15.48
N GLY A 40 8.81 -5.24 15.75
CA GLY A 40 8.49 -5.70 17.10
C GLY A 40 7.12 -5.28 17.66
N HIS A 41 6.30 -4.52 16.90
CA HIS A 41 4.92 -4.21 17.28
C HIS A 41 3.91 -5.19 16.66
N ALA A 42 2.67 -5.17 17.16
CA ALA A 42 1.58 -5.96 16.57
C ALA A 42 1.38 -5.57 15.10
N GLY A 43 1.40 -6.56 14.20
CA GLY A 43 1.33 -6.35 12.76
C GLY A 43 2.68 -6.14 12.07
N ALA A 44 3.81 -6.23 12.77
CA ALA A 44 5.13 -6.29 12.12
C ALA A 44 5.44 -7.72 11.67
N ASN A 45 6.05 -7.87 10.50
CA ASN A 45 6.62 -9.15 10.08
C ASN A 45 8.04 -9.34 10.67
N ALA A 46 8.54 -10.58 10.62
CA ALA A 46 9.87 -10.91 11.13
C ALA A 46 11.01 -10.29 10.32
N GLN A 47 10.74 -9.81 9.10
CA GLN A 47 11.76 -9.26 8.21
C GLN A 47 12.00 -7.76 8.43
N GLY A 48 11.06 -7.03 9.03
CA GLY A 48 11.17 -5.59 9.28
C GLY A 48 10.98 -4.71 8.03
N PHE A 49 10.53 -5.29 6.91
CA PHE A 49 10.21 -4.60 5.65
C PHE A 49 8.97 -5.23 5.00
N GLY A 50 8.25 -4.51 4.16
CA GLY A 50 7.14 -5.08 3.40
C GLY A 50 5.84 -5.35 4.14
N SER A 51 5.63 -4.75 5.32
CA SER A 51 4.40 -4.87 6.12
C SER A 51 3.66 -3.55 6.33
N HIS A 52 4.34 -2.41 6.42
CA HIS A 52 3.75 -1.09 6.61
C HIS A 52 4.24 -0.13 5.53
N PHE A 53 3.33 0.55 4.85
CA PHE A 53 3.67 1.50 3.80
C PHE A 53 2.92 2.82 3.91
N ARG A 54 3.57 3.88 3.45
CA ARG A 54 2.94 5.15 3.13
C ARG A 54 2.89 5.33 1.63
N VAL A 55 1.72 5.71 1.13
CA VAL A 55 1.50 6.09 -0.27
C VAL A 55 1.08 7.54 -0.31
N ARG A 56 1.86 8.36 -1.03
CA ARG A 56 1.55 9.75 -1.34
C ARG A 56 1.22 9.82 -2.82
N ILE A 57 -0.03 10.16 -3.15
CA ILE A 57 -0.55 9.97 -4.50
C ILE A 57 -1.46 11.12 -4.96
N ALA A 58 -1.22 11.61 -6.17
CA ALA A 58 -2.11 12.51 -6.91
C ALA A 58 -2.54 11.81 -8.20
N SER A 59 -3.83 11.85 -8.52
CA SER A 59 -4.38 11.22 -9.73
C SER A 59 -5.65 11.94 -10.21
N PRO A 60 -5.86 12.06 -11.54
CA PRO A 60 -7.13 12.51 -12.11
C PRO A 60 -8.33 11.66 -11.66
N ALA A 61 -8.11 10.38 -11.32
CA ALA A 61 -9.15 9.47 -10.84
C ALA A 61 -9.78 9.94 -9.51
N PHE A 62 -9.15 10.87 -8.80
CA PHE A 62 -9.65 11.42 -7.54
C PHE A 62 -10.58 12.64 -7.70
N ALA A 63 -10.66 13.20 -8.91
CA ALA A 63 -11.47 14.39 -9.18
C ALA A 63 -12.95 14.17 -8.82
N GLY A 64 -13.55 15.15 -8.13
CA GLY A 64 -14.95 15.11 -7.70
C GLY A 64 -15.27 14.07 -6.61
N LYS A 65 -14.29 13.29 -6.12
CA LYS A 65 -14.50 12.26 -5.08
C LYS A 65 -14.21 12.82 -3.69
N SER A 66 -14.98 12.35 -2.71
CA SER A 66 -14.71 12.62 -1.29
C SER A 66 -13.41 11.95 -0.84
N ARG A 67 -12.84 12.42 0.28
CA ARG A 67 -11.62 11.83 0.87
C ARG A 67 -11.74 10.31 1.05
N VAL A 68 -12.85 9.84 1.62
CA VAL A 68 -13.10 8.40 1.83
C VAL A 68 -13.14 7.64 0.52
N ALA A 69 -13.81 8.17 -0.51
CA ALA A 69 -13.86 7.53 -1.82
C ALA A 69 -12.48 7.47 -2.51
N ARG A 70 -11.64 8.49 -2.35
CA ARG A 70 -10.25 8.47 -2.86
C ARG A 70 -9.42 7.39 -2.16
N HIS A 71 -9.48 7.32 -0.83
CA HIS A 71 -8.78 6.28 -0.07
C HIS A 71 -9.25 4.88 -0.48
N ARG A 72 -10.57 4.69 -0.66
CA ARG A 72 -11.14 3.41 -1.09
C ARG A 72 -10.57 2.95 -2.44
N LEU A 73 -10.42 3.86 -3.41
CA LEU A 73 -9.78 3.52 -4.70
C LEU A 73 -8.35 3.01 -4.54
N VAL A 74 -7.56 3.60 -3.62
CA VAL A 74 -6.19 3.17 -3.35
C VAL A 74 -6.18 1.80 -2.66
N TYR A 75 -7.06 1.58 -1.69
CA TYR A 75 -7.23 0.27 -1.04
C TYR A 75 -7.65 -0.81 -2.03
N ASP A 76 -8.68 -0.55 -2.84
CA ASP A 76 -9.17 -1.48 -3.86
C ASP A 76 -8.08 -1.81 -4.90
N ALA A 77 -7.20 -0.84 -5.22
CA ALA A 77 -6.07 -1.05 -6.10
C ALA A 77 -5.01 -2.00 -5.52
N LEU A 78 -4.87 -2.05 -4.18
CA LEU A 78 -3.82 -2.76 -3.46
C LEU A 78 -4.30 -3.99 -2.68
N GLN A 79 -5.58 -4.37 -2.81
CA GLN A 79 -6.17 -5.47 -2.05
C GLN A 79 -5.36 -6.78 -2.14
N ASN A 80 -4.80 -7.09 -3.31
CA ASN A 80 -3.97 -8.29 -3.49
C ASN A 80 -2.72 -8.27 -2.60
N PHE A 81 -2.12 -7.10 -2.35
CA PHE A 81 -0.95 -6.99 -1.47
C PHE A 81 -1.32 -7.14 0.00
N ILE A 82 -2.54 -6.75 0.39
CA ILE A 82 -3.07 -6.99 1.75
C ILE A 82 -3.16 -8.49 2.01
N ASP A 83 -3.63 -9.25 1.02
CA ASP A 83 -3.70 -10.70 1.09
C ASP A 83 -2.30 -11.35 1.09
N GLU A 84 -1.28 -10.70 0.50
CA GLU A 84 0.11 -11.16 0.46
C GLU A 84 0.92 -10.85 1.75
N GLY A 85 0.47 -9.89 2.59
CA GLY A 85 1.16 -9.54 3.83
C GLY A 85 1.29 -8.05 4.15
N LEU A 86 0.76 -7.16 3.31
CA LEU A 86 0.66 -5.72 3.61
C LEU A 86 -0.32 -5.52 4.79
N HIS A 87 0.21 -5.16 5.95
CA HIS A 87 -0.55 -5.02 7.19
C HIS A 87 -1.12 -3.62 7.40
N ALA A 88 -0.38 -2.57 7.06
CA ALA A 88 -0.85 -1.20 7.22
C ALA A 88 -0.51 -0.32 6.03
N LEU A 89 -1.45 0.57 5.69
CA LEU A 89 -1.33 1.51 4.58
C LEU A 89 -1.74 2.92 5.02
N ALA A 90 -0.78 3.82 5.15
CA ALA A 90 -1.02 5.24 5.28
C ALA A 90 -1.21 5.87 3.89
N ILE A 91 -2.32 6.57 3.68
CA ILE A 91 -2.62 7.21 2.39
C ILE A 91 -2.66 8.72 2.59
N GLU A 92 -1.84 9.42 1.81
CA GLU A 92 -1.83 10.87 1.68
C GLU A 92 -2.24 11.24 0.26
N ILE A 93 -3.40 11.87 0.12
CA ILE A 93 -3.80 12.45 -1.17
C ILE A 93 -3.17 13.83 -1.25
N ILE A 94 -2.26 13.99 -2.20
CA ILE A 94 -1.62 15.26 -2.54
C ILE A 94 -2.43 15.93 -3.64
N GLU A 95 -2.66 17.23 -3.51
CA GLU A 95 -3.28 18.01 -4.57
C GLU A 95 -2.22 18.31 -5.63
N SER A 96 -2.53 18.05 -6.90
CA SER A 96 -1.70 18.58 -7.98
C SER A 96 -1.82 20.10 -7.97
N PRO A 97 -0.70 20.85 -7.98
CA PRO A 97 -0.71 22.30 -8.05
C PRO A 97 -1.37 22.83 -9.33
#